data_AF-A0AAD6B1S6-F1
#
_entry.id   AF-A0AAD6B1S6-F1
#
_cell.length_a   1.000
_cell.length_b   1.000
_cell.length_c   1.000
_cell.angle_alpha   90.00
_cell.angle_beta   90.00
_cell.angle_gamma   90.00
#
_symmetry.space_group_name_H-M   'P 1'
#
loop_
_entity.id
_entity.type
_entity.pdbx_description
1 polymer ?
#
loop_
_entity_poly.entity_id
_entity_poly.type
_entity_poly.pdbx_seq_one_letter_code
_entity_poly.pdbx_strand_id
1 'polypeptide(L)'
;MKREVTGCCVQCSHGRCSTAFHPTCAQAAGNLMHPEDWPFTVFITCQRHKTPAIPERNMASMRELAVGQRVICKYRNTRYYHSEVVELTTATFYEVVFDDGSYSDNLFPEDIADRDCTRHGPPTQGEAVQVRWTDGLIYGAKFMASHSIPMYLVEFEDASQISVKREDIYTLEENLPKRVKSRLSVASDMRFELFSQSNVKQNTKRQRVTNSRYREDYIEPVIYRAIVE
;
A
#
# COMPACT_ATOMS: atom_id res chain seq x y z
N MET A 1 -6.99 -43.23 -35.50
CA MET A 1 -5.64 -42.72 -35.21
C MET A 1 -5.66 -42.06 -33.83
N LYS A 2 -5.08 -42.71 -32.81
CA LYS A 2 -4.88 -42.08 -31.50
C LYS A 2 -3.68 -41.13 -31.66
N ARG A 3 -3.88 -39.83 -31.45
CA ARG A 3 -2.76 -38.88 -31.35
C ARG A 3 -2.04 -39.16 -30.03
N GLU A 4 -0.82 -39.67 -30.11
CA GLU A 4 0.08 -39.67 -28.95
C GLU A 4 0.42 -38.21 -28.63
N VAL A 5 0.05 -37.77 -27.44
CA VAL A 5 0.42 -36.44 -26.95
C VAL A 5 1.72 -36.62 -26.17
N THR A 6 2.85 -36.46 -26.86
CA THR A 6 4.18 -36.48 -26.23
C THR A 6 4.49 -35.10 -25.65
N GLY A 7 4.11 -34.89 -24.39
CA GLY A 7 4.43 -33.65 -23.68
C GLY A 7 3.87 -33.61 -22.26
N CYS A 8 4.65 -33.09 -21.31
CA CYS A 8 4.20 -32.82 -19.96
C CYS A 8 3.83 -31.33 -19.82
N CYS A 9 2.65 -31.04 -19.30
CA CYS A 9 2.23 -29.69 -18.93
C CYS A 9 2.33 -29.54 -17.41
N VAL A 10 2.77 -28.38 -16.95
CA VAL A 10 2.77 -28.02 -15.53
C VAL A 10 1.65 -27.01 -15.27
N GLN A 11 1.01 -27.11 -14.11
CA GLN A 11 -0.06 -26.21 -13.67
C GLN A 11 0.52 -25.08 -12.83
N CYS A 12 -0.13 -23.92 -12.88
CA CYS A 12 0.21 -22.83 -11.97
C CYS A 12 -0.04 -23.23 -10.51
N SER A 13 0.96 -23.03 -9.65
CA SER A 13 0.94 -23.40 -8.23
C SER A 13 0.11 -22.45 -7.36
N HIS A 14 -0.40 -21.34 -7.92
CA HIS A 14 -1.15 -20.35 -7.16
C HIS A 14 -2.62 -20.77 -6.98
N GLY A 15 -2.94 -21.30 -5.80
CA GLY A 15 -4.29 -21.67 -5.39
C GLY A 15 -4.91 -22.75 -6.30
N ARG A 16 -6.13 -22.51 -6.81
CA ARG A 16 -6.85 -23.40 -7.75
C ARG A 16 -6.78 -22.90 -9.19
N CYS A 17 -5.64 -22.34 -9.60
CA CYS A 17 -5.46 -21.87 -10.97
C CYS A 17 -5.47 -23.04 -11.96
N SER A 18 -6.34 -23.01 -12.97
CA SER A 18 -6.42 -24.02 -14.04
C SER A 18 -5.48 -23.74 -15.23
N THR A 19 -4.54 -22.82 -15.08
CA THR A 19 -3.64 -22.44 -16.18
C THR A 19 -2.49 -23.45 -16.27
N ALA A 20 -2.46 -24.18 -17.39
CA ALA A 20 -1.41 -25.12 -17.75
C ALA A 20 -0.48 -24.54 -18.82
N PHE A 21 0.79 -24.90 -18.78
CA PHE A 21 1.74 -24.55 -19.83
C PHE A 21 2.83 -25.60 -19.98
N HIS A 22 3.42 -25.69 -21.17
CA HIS A 22 4.69 -26.41 -21.34
C HIS A 22 5.80 -25.65 -20.59
N PRO A 23 6.64 -26.32 -19.79
CA PRO A 23 7.70 -25.66 -19.02
C PRO A 23 8.58 -24.73 -19.86
N THR A 24 9.03 -25.19 -21.03
CA THR A 24 9.88 -24.40 -21.94
C THR A 24 9.17 -23.16 -22.49
N CYS A 25 7.89 -23.29 -22.86
CA CYS A 25 7.09 -22.15 -23.33
C CYS A 25 6.80 -21.16 -22.20
N ALA A 26 6.56 -21.66 -20.98
CA ALA A 26 6.39 -20.83 -19.79
C ALA A 26 7.65 -20.02 -19.48
N GLN A 27 8.83 -20.64 -19.63
CA GLN A 27 10.13 -20.00 -19.45
C GLN A 27 10.32 -18.89 -20.49
N ALA A 28 10.08 -19.20 -21.77
CA ALA A 28 10.18 -18.24 -22.86
C ALA A 28 9.20 -17.07 -22.72
N ALA A 29 8.01 -17.32 -22.16
CA ALA A 29 7.01 -16.28 -21.87
C ALA A 29 7.34 -15.46 -20.60
N GLY A 30 8.41 -15.78 -19.87
CA GLY A 30 8.81 -15.08 -18.65
C GLY A 30 7.86 -15.31 -17.47
N ASN A 31 7.27 -16.51 -17.37
CA ASN A 31 6.59 -16.97 -16.15
C ASN A 31 7.63 -17.16 -15.03
N LEU A 32 7.25 -16.81 -13.80
CA LEU A 32 8.11 -16.97 -12.63
C LEU A 32 8.18 -18.46 -12.25
N MET A 33 9.39 -18.99 -12.17
CA MET A 33 9.70 -20.34 -11.71
C MET A 33 10.80 -20.24 -10.67
N HIS A 34 10.56 -20.72 -9.46
CA HIS A 34 11.61 -20.87 -8.47
C HIS A 34 11.60 -22.27 -7.87
N PRO A 35 12.77 -22.86 -7.61
CA PRO A 35 12.85 -24.06 -6.78
C PRO A 35 12.32 -23.73 -5.38
N GLU A 36 11.66 -24.68 -4.74
CA GLU A 36 11.32 -24.65 -3.31
C GLU A 36 12.06 -25.79 -2.61
N ASP A 37 12.14 -25.71 -1.28
CA ASP A 37 12.77 -26.76 -0.49
C ASP A 37 11.98 -28.07 -0.61
N TRP A 38 12.71 -29.17 -0.71
CA TRP A 38 12.16 -30.52 -0.73
C TRP A 38 11.18 -30.70 0.45
N PRO A 39 9.93 -31.17 0.26
CA PRO A 39 9.44 -32.03 -0.83
C PRO A 39 8.73 -31.32 -2.01
N PHE A 40 8.84 -29.98 -2.17
CA PHE A 40 8.09 -29.26 -3.21
C PHE A 40 8.89 -29.04 -4.52
N THR A 41 8.40 -29.62 -5.63
CA THR A 41 9.14 -29.79 -6.90
C THR A 41 8.99 -28.61 -7.88
N VAL A 42 9.35 -27.37 -7.49
CA VAL A 42 9.25 -26.12 -8.29
C VAL A 42 7.87 -25.44 -8.21
N PHE A 43 7.87 -24.17 -7.79
CA PHE A 43 6.68 -23.31 -7.80
C PHE A 43 6.63 -22.49 -9.08
N ILE A 44 5.52 -22.58 -9.82
CA ILE A 44 5.35 -21.89 -11.11
C ILE A 44 4.13 -20.99 -11.12
N THR A 45 4.34 -19.72 -11.49
CA THR A 45 3.31 -18.69 -11.46
C THR A 45 2.98 -18.21 -12.86
N CYS A 46 1.71 -18.31 -13.25
CA CYS A 46 1.23 -17.83 -14.56
C CYS A 46 1.20 -16.30 -14.60
N GLN A 47 1.18 -15.70 -15.80
CA GLN A 47 1.09 -14.23 -15.95
C GLN A 47 -0.11 -13.59 -15.26
N ARG A 48 -1.21 -14.33 -15.02
CA ARG A 48 -2.38 -13.80 -14.29
C ARG A 48 -2.13 -13.64 -12.80
N HIS A 49 -1.21 -14.43 -12.25
CA HIS A 49 -0.84 -14.44 -10.83
C HIS A 49 0.57 -13.90 -10.60
N LYS A 50 1.24 -13.43 -11.67
CA LYS A 50 2.50 -12.72 -11.54
C LYS A 50 2.22 -11.49 -10.70
N THR A 51 2.61 -11.55 -9.43
CA THR A 51 2.64 -10.36 -8.58
C THR A 51 3.43 -9.33 -9.38
N PRO A 52 2.84 -8.19 -9.76
CA PRO A 52 3.62 -7.16 -10.40
C PRO A 52 4.80 -6.91 -9.48
N ALA A 53 6.02 -7.04 -10.00
CA ALA A 53 7.20 -6.60 -9.26
C ALA A 53 6.83 -5.20 -8.78
N ILE A 54 6.72 -5.03 -7.46
CA ILE A 54 6.51 -3.72 -6.88
C ILE A 54 7.70 -2.95 -7.45
N PRO A 55 7.50 -1.94 -8.31
CA PRO A 55 8.62 -1.22 -8.85
C PRO A 55 9.36 -0.70 -7.63
N GLU A 56 10.56 -1.23 -7.39
CA GLU A 56 11.44 -0.72 -6.36
C GLU A 56 11.54 0.77 -6.63
N ARG A 57 11.23 1.57 -5.61
CA ARG A 57 11.32 3.02 -5.75
C ARG A 57 12.74 3.31 -6.19
N ASN A 58 12.86 4.00 -7.33
CA ASN A 58 14.15 4.32 -7.91
C ASN A 58 15.01 5.01 -6.84
N MET A 59 16.30 4.71 -6.78
CA MET A 59 17.22 5.35 -5.84
C MET A 59 17.14 6.90 -5.91
N ALA A 60 16.79 7.45 -7.08
CA ALA A 60 16.49 8.88 -7.25
C ALA A 60 15.21 9.37 -6.53
N SER A 61 14.18 8.53 -6.39
CA SER A 61 12.94 8.86 -5.68
C SER A 61 13.02 8.63 -4.17
N MET A 62 14.18 8.19 -3.65
CA MET A 62 14.47 8.08 -2.22
C MET A 62 15.40 9.20 -1.71
N ARG A 63 15.61 10.25 -2.50
CA ARG A 63 16.34 11.45 -2.06
C ARG A 63 15.65 12.13 -0.87
N GLU A 64 16.45 12.75 -0.02
CA GLU A 64 15.99 13.56 1.11
C GLU A 64 15.07 14.69 0.62
N LEU A 65 14.03 14.99 1.40
CA LEU A 65 13.03 16.01 1.05
C LEU A 65 13.34 17.30 1.83
N ALA A 66 13.10 18.45 1.21
CA ALA A 66 13.27 19.74 1.88
C ALA A 66 11.99 20.15 2.62
N VAL A 67 12.15 20.97 3.67
CA VAL A 67 11.03 21.67 4.31
C VAL A 67 10.34 22.58 3.29
N GLY A 68 9.02 22.63 3.32
CA GLY A 68 8.16 23.35 2.37
C GLY A 68 7.87 22.58 1.08
N GLN A 69 8.44 21.38 0.91
CA GLN A 69 8.20 20.58 -0.29
C GLN A 69 6.80 19.95 -0.27
N ARG A 70 6.05 20.15 -1.35
CA ARG A 70 4.76 19.47 -1.56
C ARG A 70 4.97 18.01 -1.92
N VAL A 71 4.35 17.14 -1.14
CA VAL A 71 4.45 15.69 -1.24
C VAL A 71 3.08 15.04 -1.13
N ILE A 72 3.02 13.75 -1.39
CA ILE A 72 1.84 12.90 -1.27
C ILE A 72 2.11 11.92 -0.13
N CYS A 73 1.25 11.96 0.89
CA CYS A 73 1.35 11.11 2.06
C CYS A 73 0.03 10.40 2.35
N LYS A 74 0.11 9.25 3.02
CA LYS A 74 -1.04 8.52 3.52
C LYS A 74 -1.61 9.23 4.75
N TYR A 75 -2.91 9.48 4.74
CA TYR A 75 -3.64 10.06 5.85
C TYR A 75 -4.20 8.96 6.79
N ARG A 76 -4.69 9.36 7.98
CA ARG A 76 -5.28 8.46 9.00
C ARG A 76 -6.41 7.58 8.46
N ASN A 77 -7.17 8.10 7.49
CA ASN A 77 -8.25 7.38 6.81
C ASN A 77 -7.77 6.41 5.71
N THR A 78 -6.46 6.17 5.62
CA THR A 78 -5.77 5.27 4.67
C THR A 78 -5.74 5.70 3.20
N ARG A 79 -6.33 6.84 2.84
CA ARG A 79 -6.18 7.44 1.51
C ARG A 79 -4.93 8.30 1.44
N TYR A 80 -4.53 8.64 0.22
CA TYR A 80 -3.39 9.52 -0.02
C TYR A 80 -3.88 10.94 -0.35
N TYR A 81 -3.19 11.94 0.17
CA TYR A 81 -3.50 13.35 -0.01
C TYR A 81 -2.22 14.12 -0.29
N HIS A 82 -2.39 15.31 -0.88
CA HIS A 82 -1.32 16.29 -0.92
C HIS A 82 -1.07 16.84 0.49
N SER A 83 0.20 17.01 0.81
CA SER A 83 0.69 17.46 2.11
C SER A 83 2.00 18.22 1.91
N GLU A 84 2.40 19.02 2.87
CA GLU A 84 3.64 19.79 2.86
C GLU A 84 4.58 19.31 3.97
N VAL A 85 5.87 19.18 3.68
CA VAL A 85 6.87 18.84 4.69
C VAL A 85 7.11 20.06 5.58
N VAL A 86 6.77 19.96 6.86
CA VAL A 86 6.95 21.05 7.83
C VAL A 86 8.31 20.97 8.50
N GLU A 87 8.73 19.77 8.90
CA GLU A 87 9.95 19.59 9.68
C GLU A 87 10.58 18.22 9.40
N LEU A 88 11.91 18.16 9.41
CA LEU A 88 12.67 16.92 9.42
C LEU A 88 13.09 16.64 10.86
N THR A 89 12.55 15.56 11.42
CA THR A 89 12.84 15.12 12.78
C THR A 89 13.59 13.80 12.73
N THR A 90 14.36 13.47 13.76
CA THR A 90 14.97 12.13 13.89
C THR A 90 14.31 11.43 15.06
N ALA A 91 13.64 10.31 14.79
CA ALA A 91 13.05 9.48 15.83
C ALA A 91 13.99 8.32 16.14
N THR A 92 14.27 8.13 17.43
CA THR A 92 15.01 6.97 17.91
C THR A 92 14.02 5.88 18.29
N PHE A 93 14.23 4.67 17.79
CA PHE A 93 13.49 3.48 18.14
C PHE A 93 14.41 2.43 18.77
N TYR A 94 13.89 1.68 19.73
CA TYR A 94 14.62 0.62 20.41
C TYR A 94 14.13 -0.75 19.96
N GLU A 95 15.09 -1.64 19.76
CA GLU A 95 14.87 -3.06 19.53
C GLU A 95 15.03 -3.82 20.84
N VAL A 96 14.03 -4.63 21.16
CA VAL A 96 14.04 -5.46 22.35
C VAL A 96 13.53 -6.86 22.03
N VAL A 97 13.99 -7.83 22.81
CA VAL A 97 13.43 -9.18 22.86
C VAL A 97 12.82 -9.38 24.23
N PHE A 98 11.52 -9.61 24.30
CA PHE A 98 10.80 -9.87 25.55
C PHE A 98 11.15 -11.25 26.11
N ASP A 99 10.90 -11.44 27.41
CA ASP A 99 11.18 -12.72 28.08
C ASP A 99 10.35 -13.90 27.54
N ASP A 100 9.22 -13.63 26.88
CA ASP A 100 8.39 -14.63 26.19
C ASP A 100 8.93 -15.01 24.79
N GLY A 101 10.02 -14.38 24.36
CA GLY A 101 10.64 -14.58 23.05
C GLY A 101 10.05 -13.74 21.92
N SER A 102 9.07 -12.88 22.20
CA SER A 102 8.56 -11.91 21.23
C SER A 102 9.57 -10.79 20.98
N TYR A 103 9.50 -10.20 19.79
CA TYR A 103 10.43 -9.18 19.32
C TYR A 103 9.69 -7.90 18.95
N SER A 104 10.27 -6.75 19.28
CA SER A 104 9.75 -5.43 18.91
C SER A 104 10.92 -4.52 18.51
N ASP A 105 10.72 -3.75 17.45
CA ASP A 105 11.70 -2.81 16.85
C ASP A 105 11.21 -1.36 16.81
N ASN A 106 10.06 -1.10 17.44
CA ASN A 106 9.30 0.14 17.30
C ASN A 106 9.01 0.81 18.64
N LEU A 107 9.78 0.49 19.69
CA LEU A 107 9.65 1.11 21.01
C LEU A 107 10.30 2.49 21.04
N PHE A 108 9.68 3.44 21.72
CA PHE A 108 10.29 4.73 22.01
C PHE A 108 11.21 4.63 23.23
N PRO A 109 12.23 5.51 23.35
CA PRO A 109 13.04 5.61 24.55
C PRO A 109 12.21 5.88 25.82
N GLU A 110 11.05 6.53 25.68
CA GLU A 110 10.10 6.81 26.78
C GLU A 110 9.35 5.57 27.29
N ASP A 111 9.29 4.51 26.48
CA ASP A 111 8.60 3.26 26.84
C ASP A 111 9.44 2.40 27.80
N ILE A 112 10.74 2.70 27.95
CA ILE A 112 11.61 2.05 28.93
C ILE A 112 11.30 2.62 30.32
N ALA A 113 10.70 1.80 31.19
CA ALA A 113 10.28 2.21 32.53
C ALA A 113 11.42 2.21 33.56
N ASP A 114 12.45 1.38 33.34
CA ASP A 114 13.54 1.17 34.31
C ASP A 114 14.54 2.34 34.35
N ARG A 115 14.67 3.08 33.24
CA ARG A 115 15.63 4.16 33.08
C ARG A 115 15.07 5.26 32.19
N ASP A 116 15.37 6.51 32.55
CA ASP A 116 15.07 7.65 31.69
C ASP A 116 16.07 7.73 30.52
N CYS A 117 15.81 6.91 29.50
CA CYS A 117 16.65 6.78 28.31
C CYS A 117 16.68 8.06 27.46
N THR A 118 15.70 8.96 27.61
CA THR A 118 15.70 10.25 26.89
C THR A 118 16.85 11.15 27.32
N ARG A 119 17.21 11.12 28.61
CA ARG A 119 18.27 11.94 29.19
C ARG A 119 19.61 11.20 29.27
N HIS A 120 19.56 9.91 29.56
CA HIS A 120 20.76 9.10 29.82
C HIS A 120 21.22 8.27 28.62
N GLY A 121 20.52 8.35 27.48
CA GLY A 121 20.82 7.57 26.29
C GLY A 121 20.38 6.10 26.39
N PRO A 122 20.65 5.32 25.34
CA PRO A 122 20.21 3.93 25.24
C PRO A 122 20.90 3.02 26.27
N PRO A 123 20.22 1.94 26.70
CA PRO A 123 20.83 0.88 27.50
C PRO A 123 21.97 0.17 26.75
N THR A 124 22.72 -0.66 27.48
CA THR A 124 23.76 -1.49 26.88
C THR A 124 23.11 -2.66 26.14
N GLN A 125 23.65 -3.05 24.97
CA GLN A 125 23.19 -4.24 24.27
C GLN A 125 23.24 -5.48 25.18
N GLY A 126 22.12 -6.19 25.29
CA GLY A 126 21.91 -7.36 26.15
C GLY A 126 21.43 -7.05 27.56
N GLU A 127 21.32 -5.77 27.94
CA GLU A 127 20.84 -5.35 29.27
C GLU A 127 19.35 -5.67 29.45
N ALA A 128 18.99 -6.19 30.62
CA ALA A 128 17.60 -6.44 30.98
C ALA A 128 16.92 -5.10 31.29
N VAL A 129 15.79 -4.84 30.64
CA VAL A 129 15.02 -3.61 30.74
C VAL A 129 13.56 -3.92 31.01
N GLN A 130 12.87 -2.98 31.65
CA GLN A 130 11.42 -3.04 31.83
C GLN A 130 10.75 -2.12 30.82
N VAL A 131 9.84 -2.67 30.01
CA VAL A 131 9.14 -1.93 28.95
C VAL A 131 7.67 -1.76 29.35
N ARG A 132 7.18 -0.53 29.31
CA ARG A 132 5.75 -0.24 29.42
C ARG A 132 5.10 -0.45 28.05
N TRP A 133 4.19 -1.41 27.96
CA TRP A 133 3.52 -1.73 26.70
C TRP A 133 2.22 -0.95 26.53
N THR A 134 1.62 -1.05 25.34
CA THR A 134 0.40 -0.32 24.94
C THR A 134 -0.85 -0.66 25.75
N ASP A 135 -0.83 -1.78 26.47
CA ASP A 135 -1.86 -2.19 27.43
C ASP A 135 -1.69 -1.54 28.82
N GLY A 136 -0.60 -0.79 29.03
CA GLY A 136 -0.24 -0.14 30.28
C GLY A 136 0.48 -1.06 31.28
N LEU A 137 0.73 -2.32 30.92
CA LEU A 137 1.48 -3.26 31.75
C LEU A 137 2.99 -3.15 31.49
N ILE A 138 3.77 -3.65 32.44
CA ILE A 138 5.23 -3.65 32.37
C ILE A 138 5.71 -5.07 32.10
N TYR A 139 6.55 -5.21 31.08
CA TYR A 139 7.12 -6.48 30.65
C TYR A 139 8.64 -6.44 30.76
N GLY A 140 9.22 -7.56 31.17
CA GLY A 140 10.67 -7.78 31.11
C GLY A 140 11.11 -8.04 29.68
N ALA A 141 12.17 -7.35 29.26
CA ALA A 141 12.78 -7.52 27.96
C ALA A 141 14.30 -7.34 28.03
N LYS A 142 14.99 -7.72 26.95
CA LYS A 142 16.42 -7.48 26.77
C LYS A 142 16.61 -6.49 25.63
N PHE A 143 17.35 -5.42 25.91
CA PHE A 143 17.69 -4.43 24.91
C PHE A 143 18.66 -5.00 23.88
N MET A 144 18.39 -4.79 22.60
CA MET A 144 19.20 -5.31 21.50
C MET A 144 19.97 -4.20 20.80
N ALA A 145 19.26 -3.17 20.31
CA ALA A 145 19.85 -2.08 19.55
C ALA A 145 18.99 -0.81 19.59
N SER A 146 19.59 0.32 19.21
CA SER A 146 18.89 1.58 18.99
C SER A 146 19.05 2.01 17.53
N HIS A 147 17.93 2.32 16.87
CA HIS A 147 17.89 2.83 15.50
C HIS A 147 17.44 4.27 15.48
N SER A 148 18.24 5.14 14.86
CA SER A 148 17.88 6.54 14.62
C SER A 148 17.38 6.67 13.18
N ILE A 149 16.07 6.87 13.02
CA ILE A 149 15.42 6.92 11.70
C ILE A 149 14.97 8.36 11.42
N PRO A 150 15.35 8.95 10.27
CA PRO A 150 14.84 10.25 9.86
C PRO A 150 13.35 10.15 9.54
N MET A 151 12.57 11.02 10.18
CA MET A 151 11.13 11.15 10.07
C MET A 151 10.80 12.53 9.48
N TYR A 152 9.72 12.59 8.73
CA TYR A 152 9.22 13.83 8.15
C TYR A 152 7.87 14.13 8.78
N LEU A 153 7.77 15.30 9.40
CA LEU A 153 6.50 15.86 9.84
C LEU A 153 5.83 16.48 8.62
N VAL A 154 4.70 15.92 8.20
CA VAL A 154 3.91 16.44 7.09
C VAL A 154 2.61 17.04 7.60
N GLU A 155 2.23 18.18 7.05
CA GLU A 155 0.97 18.86 7.31
C GLU A 155 0.03 18.71 6.12
N PHE A 156 -1.23 18.38 6.40
CA PHE A 156 -2.30 18.27 5.42
C PHE A 156 -3.13 19.55 5.36
N GLU A 157 -3.99 19.68 4.35
CA GLU A 157 -4.85 20.86 4.14
C GLU A 157 -5.77 21.17 5.33
N ASP A 158 -6.07 20.17 6.18
CA ASP A 158 -6.87 20.32 7.40
C ASP A 158 -6.04 20.78 8.62
N ALA A 159 -4.78 21.21 8.41
CA ALA A 159 -3.79 21.54 9.44
C ALA A 159 -3.45 20.36 10.38
N SER A 160 -3.87 19.14 10.05
CA SER A 160 -3.43 17.96 10.78
C SER A 160 -2.01 17.61 10.37
N GLN A 161 -1.24 17.13 11.35
CA GLN A 161 0.16 16.77 11.15
C GLN A 161 0.38 15.29 11.45
N ILE A 162 1.24 14.64 10.66
CA ILE A 162 1.62 13.24 10.85
C ILE A 162 3.12 13.11 10.63
N SER A 163 3.81 12.38 11.51
CA SER A 163 5.20 11.98 11.32
C SER A 163 5.26 10.66 10.54
N VAL A 164 6.02 10.65 9.46
CA VAL A 164 6.15 9.48 8.57
C VAL A 164 7.58 9.24 8.13
N LYS A 165 7.90 7.97 7.85
CA LYS A 165 9.20 7.57 7.30
C LYS A 165 9.32 8.00 5.85
N ARG A 166 10.56 8.12 5.36
CA ARG A 166 10.83 8.47 3.95
C ARG A 166 10.17 7.53 2.94
N GLU A 167 10.04 6.25 3.28
CA GLU A 167 9.43 5.21 2.45
C GLU A 167 7.92 5.39 2.19
N ASP A 168 7.23 6.12 3.05
CA ASP A 168 5.78 6.36 2.92
C ASP A 168 5.42 7.67 2.22
N ILE A 169 6.42 8.50 1.93
CA ILE A 169 6.25 9.79 1.26
C ILE A 169 6.57 9.67 -0.22
N TYR A 170 5.73 10.30 -1.03
CA TYR A 170 5.92 10.38 -2.47
C TYR A 170 6.01 11.84 -2.93
N THR A 171 6.95 12.14 -3.80
CA THR A 171 7.04 13.40 -4.55
C THR A 171 5.98 13.49 -5.64
N LEU A 172 5.73 14.70 -6.14
CA LEU A 172 4.77 14.91 -7.24
C LEU A 172 5.30 14.44 -8.60
N GLU A 173 6.62 14.41 -8.76
CA GLU A 173 7.30 14.09 -10.01
C GLU A 173 7.55 12.59 -10.18
N GLU A 174 7.48 11.81 -9.10
CA GLU A 174 7.76 10.38 -9.18
C GLU A 174 6.59 9.56 -9.73
N ASN A 175 6.94 8.41 -10.31
CA ASN A 175 5.95 7.45 -10.78
C ASN A 175 5.28 6.74 -9.60
N LEU A 176 4.14 7.27 -9.17
CA LEU A 176 3.37 6.70 -8.06
C LEU A 176 2.95 5.24 -8.35
N PRO A 177 3.10 4.32 -7.37
CA PRO A 177 2.59 2.96 -7.48
C PRO A 177 1.08 2.94 -7.73
N LYS A 178 0.58 1.92 -8.44
CA LYS A 178 -0.86 1.76 -8.75
C LYS A 178 -1.74 1.84 -7.49
N ARG A 179 -1.26 1.29 -6.36
CA ARG A 179 -1.95 1.33 -5.05
C ARG A 179 -2.13 2.73 -4.48
N VAL A 180 -1.22 3.65 -4.82
CA VAL A 180 -1.25 5.06 -4.38
C VAL A 180 -2.15 5.83 -5.33
N LYS A 181 -1.94 5.70 -6.65
CA LYS A 181 -2.76 6.37 -7.68
C LYS A 181 -4.25 6.07 -7.52
N SER A 182 -4.63 4.84 -7.23
CA SER A 182 -6.05 4.46 -7.07
C SER A 182 -6.73 5.01 -5.82
N ARG A 183 -5.95 5.47 -4.83
CA ARG A 183 -6.41 5.95 -3.53
C ARG A 183 -6.03 7.40 -3.25
N LEU A 184 -5.44 8.08 -4.24
CA LEU A 184 -5.11 9.49 -4.20
C LEU A 184 -6.40 10.30 -4.31
N SER A 185 -6.64 11.15 -3.33
CA SER A 185 -7.83 12.01 -3.30
C SER A 185 -7.60 13.23 -4.21
N VAL A 186 -8.48 13.41 -5.19
CA VAL A 186 -8.51 14.58 -6.10
C VAL A 186 -9.48 15.66 -5.60
N ALA A 187 -10.01 15.51 -4.38
CA ALA A 187 -11.10 16.34 -3.87
C ALA A 187 -10.72 17.84 -3.76
N SER A 188 -9.47 18.15 -3.41
CA SER A 188 -8.99 19.53 -3.29
C SER A 188 -8.85 20.24 -4.64
N ASP A 189 -8.49 19.52 -5.71
CA ASP A 189 -8.41 20.06 -7.07
C ASP A 189 -9.81 20.36 -7.66
N MET A 190 -10.79 19.52 -7.34
CA MET A 190 -12.17 19.70 -7.80
C MET A 190 -12.86 20.94 -7.20
N ARG A 191 -12.40 21.43 -6.04
CA ARG A 191 -12.97 22.63 -5.39
C ARG A 191 -12.84 23.89 -6.27
N PHE A 192 -11.78 23.96 -7.09
CA PHE A 192 -11.54 25.09 -7.99
C PHE A 192 -12.06 24.87 -9.42
N GLU A 193 -12.27 23.62 -9.86
CA GLU A 193 -12.83 23.32 -11.19
C GLU A 193 -14.36 23.52 -11.26
N LEU A 194 -15.10 23.32 -10.17
CA LEU A 194 -16.57 23.38 -10.22
C LEU A 194 -17.15 24.76 -10.59
N PHE A 195 -16.42 25.85 -10.32
CA PHE A 195 -16.92 27.22 -10.54
C PHE A 195 -16.39 27.90 -11.81
N SER A 196 -15.41 27.33 -12.49
CA SER A 196 -14.78 27.92 -13.68
C SER A 196 -15.21 27.28 -15.00
N GLN A 197 -16.01 26.20 -14.98
CA GLN A 197 -16.58 25.63 -16.20
C GLN A 197 -17.79 26.44 -16.67
N SER A 198 -17.54 27.45 -17.50
CA SER A 198 -18.56 28.11 -18.35
C SER A 198 -19.09 27.20 -19.48
N ASN A 199 -18.56 25.99 -19.61
CA ASN A 199 -18.96 25.01 -20.60
C ASN A 199 -19.50 23.73 -19.94
N VAL A 200 -20.64 23.84 -19.26
CA VAL A 200 -21.51 22.67 -19.09
C VAL A 200 -21.91 22.25 -20.50
N LYS A 201 -21.14 21.34 -21.11
CA LYS A 201 -21.63 20.60 -22.28
C LYS A 201 -22.96 20.02 -21.85
N GLN A 202 -24.05 20.45 -22.51
CA GLN A 202 -25.36 19.83 -22.36
C GLN A 202 -25.16 18.36 -22.71
N ASN A 203 -24.91 17.54 -21.68
CA ASN A 203 -24.61 16.14 -21.88
C ASN A 203 -25.84 15.54 -22.55
N THR A 204 -25.66 15.06 -23.79
CA THR A 204 -26.55 14.05 -24.37
C THR A 204 -26.64 12.95 -23.33
N LYS A 205 -27.77 12.88 -22.62
CA LYS A 205 -28.00 11.90 -21.55
C LYS A 205 -27.57 10.54 -22.09
N ARG A 206 -26.61 9.89 -21.44
CA ARG A 206 -26.23 8.52 -21.79
C ARG A 206 -27.52 7.69 -21.80
N GLN A 207 -27.89 7.18 -22.97
CA GLN A 207 -29.06 6.33 -23.12
C GLN A 207 -28.85 5.11 -22.23
N ARG A 208 -29.67 4.98 -21.19
CA ARG A 208 -29.63 3.79 -20.32
C ARG A 208 -30.07 2.61 -21.16
N VAL A 209 -29.16 1.70 -21.45
CA VAL A 209 -29.49 0.43 -22.08
C VAL A 209 -30.13 -0.45 -21.01
N THR A 210 -31.40 -0.81 -21.21
CA THR A 210 -32.13 -1.71 -20.33
C THR A 210 -31.45 -3.07 -20.30
N ASN A 211 -31.36 -3.66 -19.10
CA ASN A 211 -30.75 -4.98 -18.90
C ASN A 211 -31.54 -6.02 -19.70
N SER A 212 -30.84 -6.85 -20.49
CA SER A 212 -31.46 -7.83 -21.40
C SER A 212 -32.40 -8.82 -20.70
N ARG A 213 -32.20 -9.02 -19.39
CA ARG A 213 -33.02 -9.91 -18.55
C ARG A 213 -34.42 -9.39 -18.27
N TYR A 214 -34.67 -8.09 -18.42
CA TYR A 214 -35.95 -7.43 -18.13
C TYR A 214 -36.52 -6.72 -19.36
N ARG A 215 -36.10 -7.14 -20.56
CA ARG A 215 -36.48 -6.49 -21.82
C ARG A 215 -37.97 -6.67 -22.14
N GLU A 216 -38.57 -7.77 -21.70
CA GLU A 216 -39.99 -8.08 -21.92
C GLU A 216 -40.93 -7.45 -20.87
N ASP A 217 -40.40 -7.11 -19.69
CA ASP A 217 -41.16 -6.43 -18.61
C ASP A 217 -41.21 -4.90 -18.80
N TYR A 218 -40.49 -4.36 -19.79
CA TYR A 218 -40.41 -2.92 -20.04
C TYR A 218 -41.58 -2.47 -20.93
N ILE A 219 -42.63 -1.95 -20.30
CA ILE A 219 -43.73 -1.26 -20.99
C ILE A 219 -43.24 0.15 -21.33
N GLU A 220 -43.14 0.45 -22.63
CA GLU A 220 -42.68 1.73 -23.15
C GLU A 220 -43.63 2.87 -22.73
N PRO A 221 -43.13 4.01 -22.21
CA PRO A 221 -43.97 5.08 -21.67
C PRO A 221 -44.76 5.90 -22.72
N VAL A 222 -44.95 5.37 -23.94
CA VAL A 222 -45.74 6.04 -24.99
C VAL A 222 -47.21 6.16 -24.60
N ILE A 223 -47.73 5.26 -23.75
CA ILE A 223 -49.13 5.29 -23.31
C ILE A 223 -49.41 6.44 -22.32
N TYR A 224 -48.41 6.98 -21.61
CA TYR A 224 -48.61 8.08 -20.66
C TYR A 224 -48.69 9.47 -21.30
N ARG A 225 -48.36 9.62 -22.60
CA ARG A 225 -48.51 10.91 -23.30
C ARG A 225 -49.91 11.18 -23.85
N ALA A 226 -50.82 10.20 -23.83
CA ALA A 226 -52.19 10.36 -24.34
C ALA A 226 -53.23 10.65 -23.24
N ILE A 227 -52.84 10.78 -21.97
CA ILE A 227 -53.76 11.01 -20.84
C ILE A 227 -53.62 12.44 -20.28
N VAL A 228 -52.75 13.27 -20.86
CA VAL A 228 -52.53 14.67 -20.43
C VAL A 228 -52.69 15.66 -21.59
N GLU A 229 -53.69 15.40 -22.45
CA GLU A 229 -54.35 16.44 -23.26
C GLU A 229 -55.79 16.60 -22.76
#